data_AF-A0A7X9CIM6-F1
#
_entry.id   AF-A0A7X9CIM6-F1
#
_cell.length_a   1.000
_cell.length_b   1.000
_cell.length_c   1.000
_cell.angle_alpha   90.00
_cell.angle_beta   90.00
_cell.angle_gamma   90.00
#
_symmetry.space_group_name_H-M   'P 1'
#
loop_
_entity.id
_entity.type
_entity.pdbx_description
1 polymer ?
#
loop_
_entity_poly.entity_id
_entity_poly.type
_entity_poly.pdbx_seq_one_letter_code
_entity_poly.pdbx_strand_id
1 'polypeptide(L)'
;MKEAIENLIPLERDLFFLLNGSNSSFLDDWMWTVSGRFIWIPVFLAILFLFFYKTPRKQAMLVTLFFILVFVLSDQFSSGFCKPFFERFRPTHHPDFKELVDIVNGYRGGKYGFIS
;
A
#
# COMPACT_ATOMS: atom_id res chain seq x y z
N MET A 1 5.60 12.58 24.48
CA MET A 1 5.46 12.41 23.02
C MET A 1 6.48 11.42 22.47
N LYS A 2 7.79 11.67 22.67
CA LYS A 2 8.85 10.73 22.25
C LYS A 2 8.67 9.32 22.81
N GLU A 3 8.46 9.21 24.13
CA GLU A 3 8.26 7.93 24.81
C GLU A 3 7.04 7.13 24.30
N ALA A 4 5.94 7.82 23.97
CA ALA A 4 4.77 7.17 23.39
C ALA A 4 5.07 6.58 22.00
N ILE A 5 5.85 7.28 21.17
CA ILE A 5 6.26 6.82 19.84
C ILE A 5 7.22 5.62 19.96
N GLU A 6 8.18 5.67 20.88
CA GLU A 6 9.10 4.54 21.12
C GLU A 6 8.34 3.27 21.53
N ASN A 7 7.28 3.42 22.34
CA ASN A 7 6.43 2.29 22.74
C ASN A 7 5.59 1.72 21.61
N LEU A 8 5.36 2.46 20.51
CA LEU A 8 4.65 1.96 19.33
C LEU A 8 5.51 1.00 18.50
N ILE A 9 6.83 1.16 18.47
CA ILE A 9 7.74 0.35 17.64
C ILE A 9 7.63 -1.15 17.96
N PRO A 10 7.75 -1.62 19.22
CA PRO A 10 7.60 -3.04 19.52
C PRO A 10 6.17 -3.54 19.23
N LEU A 11 5.15 -2.73 19.49
CA LEU A 11 3.76 -3.08 19.19
C LEU A 11 3.54 -3.29 17.68
N GLU A 12 4.05 -2.38 16.85
CA GLU A 12 3.97 -2.48 15.38
C GLU A 12 4.69 -3.73 14.87
N ARG A 13 5.88 -4.03 15.41
CA ARG A 13 6.64 -5.24 15.06
C ARG A 13 5.87 -6.51 15.44
N ASP A 14 5.35 -6.57 16.65
CA ASP A 14 4.67 -7.77 17.15
C ASP A 14 3.35 -7.99 16.41
N LEU A 15 2.63 -6.90 16.08
CA LEU A 15 1.44 -6.96 15.22
C LEU A 15 1.79 -7.42 13.79
N PHE A 16 2.93 -6.98 13.25
CA PHE A 16 3.41 -7.45 11.95
C PHE A 16 3.65 -8.97 11.96
N PHE A 17 4.36 -9.49 12.97
CA PHE A 17 4.61 -10.93 13.09
C PHE A 17 3.38 -11.76 13.48
N LEU A 18 2.37 -11.15 14.08
CA LEU A 18 1.07 -11.80 14.27
C LEU A 18 0.38 -12.09 12.93
N LEU A 19 0.59 -11.23 11.93
CA LEU A 19 -0.03 -11.33 10.60
C LEU A 19 0.87 -12.02 9.56
N ASN A 20 2.20 -11.95 9.73
CA ASN A 20 3.20 -12.51 8.82
C ASN A 20 3.58 -13.95 9.25
N GLY A 21 3.74 -14.87 8.29
CA GLY A 21 4.02 -16.28 8.57
C GLY A 21 2.77 -17.17 8.49
N SER A 22 1.96 -16.97 7.45
CA SER A 22 0.82 -17.85 7.17
C SER A 22 1.34 -19.25 6.81
N ASN A 23 0.78 -20.29 7.42
CA ASN A 23 1.07 -21.68 7.04
C ASN A 23 0.19 -22.17 5.87
N SER A 24 -0.59 -21.29 5.26
CA SER A 24 -1.58 -21.63 4.23
C SER A 24 -1.21 -21.02 2.90
N SER A 25 -0.78 -21.86 1.96
CA SER A 25 -0.50 -21.44 0.58
C SER A 25 -1.71 -20.80 -0.09
N PHE A 26 -2.94 -21.21 0.28
CA PHE A 26 -4.17 -20.57 -0.22
C PHE A 26 -4.28 -19.11 0.24
N LEU A 27 -4.00 -18.82 1.51
CA LEU A 27 -4.02 -17.45 2.02
C LEU A 27 -2.92 -16.59 1.38
N ASP A 28 -1.74 -17.18 1.14
CA ASP A 28 -0.63 -16.49 0.50
C ASP A 28 -0.96 -16.11 -0.95
N ASP A 29 -1.52 -17.06 -1.71
CA ASP A 29 -1.95 -16.83 -3.10
C ASP A 29 -3.12 -15.85 -3.17
N TRP A 30 -4.05 -15.92 -2.22
CA TRP A 30 -5.15 -14.98 -2.11
C TRP A 30 -4.65 -13.55 -1.84
N MET A 31 -3.80 -13.37 -0.83
CA MET A 31 -3.23 -12.06 -0.49
C MET A 31 -2.35 -11.51 -1.61
N TRP A 32 -1.61 -12.38 -2.30
CA TRP A 32 -0.83 -12.03 -3.48
C TRP A 32 -1.72 -11.50 -4.61
N THR A 33 -2.83 -12.19 -4.88
CA THR A 33 -3.76 -11.84 -5.96
C THR A 33 -4.50 -10.53 -5.67
N VAL A 34 -5.04 -10.37 -4.47
CA VAL A 34 -5.80 -9.17 -4.06
C VAL A 34 -4.90 -7.93 -3.98
N SER A 35 -3.63 -8.09 -3.60
CA SER A 35 -2.65 -7.00 -3.58
C SER A 35 -2.13 -6.63 -4.98
N GLY A 36 -2.42 -7.45 -6.00
CA GLY A 36 -1.95 -7.22 -7.37
C GLY A 36 -2.66 -6.04 -8.05
N ARG A 37 -1.91 -5.16 -8.71
CA ARG A 37 -2.46 -3.94 -9.35
C ARG A 37 -3.59 -4.20 -10.37
N PHE A 38 -3.55 -5.36 -11.05
CA PHE A 38 -4.46 -5.65 -12.15
C PHE A 38 -5.87 -6.05 -11.67
N ILE A 39 -6.00 -6.62 -10.47
CA ILE A 39 -7.30 -7.02 -9.90
C ILE A 39 -8.21 -5.81 -9.66
N TRP A 40 -7.62 -4.62 -9.52
CA TRP A 40 -8.32 -3.37 -9.26
C TRP A 40 -8.80 -2.65 -10.55
N ILE A 41 -8.38 -3.10 -11.74
CA ILE A 41 -8.82 -2.50 -13.02
C ILE A 41 -10.35 -2.49 -13.16
N PRO A 42 -11.09 -3.58 -12.90
CA PRO A 42 -12.55 -3.58 -12.98
C PRO A 42 -13.19 -2.56 -12.04
N VAL A 43 -12.63 -2.36 -10.85
CA VAL A 43 -13.13 -1.38 -9.87
C VAL A 43 -12.93 0.04 -10.40
N PHE A 44 -11.74 0.37 -10.91
CA PHE A 44 -11.48 1.69 -11.51
C PHE A 44 -12.36 1.94 -12.74
N LEU A 45 -12.56 0.94 -13.60
CA LEU A 45 -13.45 1.05 -14.75
C LEU A 45 -14.91 1.25 -14.33
N ALA A 46 -15.37 0.57 -13.28
CA ALA A 46 -16.72 0.75 -12.75
C ALA A 46 -16.91 2.18 -12.19
N ILE A 47 -15.93 2.71 -11.46
CA ILE A 47 -15.96 4.09 -10.95
C ILE A 47 -16.03 5.09 -12.11
N LEU A 48 -15.17 4.94 -13.12
CA LEU A 48 -15.18 5.80 -14.29
C LEU A 48 -16.52 5.70 -15.03
N PHE A 49 -17.03 4.49 -15.25
CA PHE A 49 -18.34 4.28 -15.86
C PHE A 49 -19.45 5.01 -15.09
N LEU A 50 -19.45 4.93 -13.76
CA LEU A 50 -20.44 5.62 -12.91
C LEU A 50 -20.36 7.13 -13.05
N PHE A 51 -19.18 7.72 -13.18
CA PHE A 51 -19.03 9.17 -13.42
C PHE A 51 -19.75 9.58 -14.71
N PHE A 52 -19.52 8.86 -15.81
CA PHE A 52 -20.15 9.16 -17.10
C PHE A 52 -21.63 8.75 -17.20
N TYR A 53 -22.07 7.80 -16.38
CA TYR A 53 -23.47 7.36 -16.33
C TYR A 53 -24.36 8.28 -15.48
N LYS A 54 -23.85 8.79 -14.35
CA LYS A 54 -24.64 9.54 -13.37
C LYS A 54 -24.54 11.06 -13.52
N THR A 55 -23.55 11.58 -14.24
CA THR A 55 -23.33 13.02 -14.36
C THR A 55 -23.24 13.49 -15.82
N PRO A 56 -23.58 14.75 -16.11
CA PRO A 56 -23.34 15.35 -17.42
C PRO A 56 -21.88 15.17 -17.85
N ARG A 57 -21.66 14.86 -19.14
CA ARG A 57 -20.32 14.54 -19.68
C ARG A 57 -19.22 15.54 -19.29
N LYS A 58 -19.52 16.84 -19.28
CA LYS A 58 -18.56 17.88 -18.88
C LYS A 58 -18.13 17.76 -17.41
N GLN A 59 -19.08 17.47 -16.52
CA GLN A 59 -18.80 17.24 -15.10
C GLN A 59 -18.07 15.91 -14.89
N ALA A 60 -18.49 14.85 -15.59
CA ALA A 60 -17.80 13.56 -15.55
C ALA A 60 -16.32 13.67 -15.96
N MET A 61 -16.01 14.43 -17.02
CA MET A 61 -14.64 14.71 -17.43
C MET A 61 -13.86 15.47 -16.35
N LEU A 62 -14.47 16.48 -15.73
CA LEU A 62 -13.84 17.27 -14.67
C LEU A 62 -13.54 16.41 -13.42
N VAL A 63 -14.52 15.60 -12.98
CA VAL A 63 -14.35 14.69 -11.84
C VAL A 63 -13.29 13.64 -12.15
N THR A 64 -13.28 13.09 -13.36
CA THR A 64 -12.25 12.12 -13.80
C THR A 64 -10.86 12.75 -13.76
N LEU A 65 -10.72 14.00 -14.23
CA LEU A 65 -9.45 14.73 -14.18
C LEU A 65 -8.95 14.89 -12.74
N PHE A 66 -9.80 15.37 -11.84
CA PHE A 66 -9.42 15.54 -10.43
C PHE A 66 -9.18 14.22 -9.71
N PHE A 67 -9.92 13.17 -10.04
CA PHE A 67 -9.69 11.83 -9.51
C PHE A 67 -8.28 11.32 -9.87
N ILE A 68 -7.90 11.42 -11.15
CA ILE A 68 -6.56 11.06 -11.62
C ILE A 68 -5.51 11.96 -10.96
N LEU A 69 -5.77 13.27 -10.87
CA LEU A 69 -4.84 14.21 -10.27
C LEU A 69 -4.57 13.89 -8.80
N VAL A 70 -5.60 13.66 -8.01
CA VAL A 70 -5.46 13.28 -6.59
C VAL A 70 -4.73 11.95 -6.47
N PHE A 71 -5.09 10.94 -7.27
CA PHE A 71 -4.42 9.65 -7.26
C PHE A 71 -2.90 9.79 -7.51
N VAL A 72 -2.52 10.52 -8.55
CA VAL A 72 -1.11 10.76 -8.89
C VAL A 72 -0.42 11.58 -7.83
N LEU A 73 -1.03 12.67 -7.35
CA LEU A 73 -0.43 13.52 -6.32
C LEU A 73 -0.22 12.76 -5.01
N SER A 74 -1.17 11.91 -4.60
CA SER A 74 -1.04 11.09 -3.40
C SER A 74 0.08 10.06 -3.54
N ASP A 75 0.17 9.36 -4.68
CA ASP A 75 1.27 8.41 -4.92
C ASP A 75 2.63 9.10 -4.97
N GLN A 76 2.75 10.21 -5.70
CA GLN A 76 4.01 10.93 -5.85
C GLN A 76 4.44 11.60 -4.54
N PHE A 77 3.49 12.11 -3.75
CA PHE A 77 3.80 12.64 -2.43
C PHE A 77 4.28 11.53 -1.48
N SER A 78 3.57 10.40 -1.42
CA SER A 78 3.97 9.25 -0.60
C SER A 78 5.33 8.70 -1.01
N SER A 79 5.48 8.38 -2.31
CA SER A 79 6.64 7.67 -2.85
C SER A 79 7.84 8.57 -3.09
N GLY A 80 7.62 9.79 -3.59
CA GLY A 80 8.68 10.74 -3.94
C GLY A 80 9.13 11.62 -2.76
N PHE A 81 8.25 11.92 -1.81
CA PHE A 81 8.58 12.79 -0.68
C PHE A 81 8.63 12.05 0.66
N CYS A 82 7.54 11.41 1.10
CA CYS A 82 7.48 10.84 2.44
C CYS A 82 8.47 9.68 2.65
N LYS A 83 8.53 8.72 1.72
CA LYS A 83 9.41 7.55 1.88
C LYS A 83 10.91 7.93 1.97
N PRO A 84 11.45 8.84 1.13
CA PRO A 84 12.83 9.31 1.29
C PRO A 84 13.04 10.24 2.47
N PHE A 85 12.03 11.01 2.90
CA PHE A 85 12.17 11.94 4.02
C PHE A 85 12.27 11.22 5.38
N PHE A 86 11.44 10.19 5.60
CA PHE A 86 11.43 9.45 6.88
C PHE A 86 12.38 8.26 6.91
N GLU A 87 12.79 7.73 5.76
CA GLU A 87 13.73 6.60 5.61
C GLU A 87 13.42 5.36 6.47
N ARG A 88 12.15 5.18 6.85
CA ARG A 88 11.73 4.03 7.65
C ARG A 88 11.84 2.75 6.81
N PHE A 89 12.58 1.76 7.30
CA PHE A 89 12.72 0.48 6.63
C PHE A 89 11.42 -0.29 6.59
N ARG A 90 11.15 -0.96 5.45
CA ARG A 90 10.11 -1.99 5.40
C ARG A 90 10.53 -3.22 6.21
N PRO A 91 9.59 -4.03 6.72
CA PRO A 91 9.91 -5.27 7.43
C PRO A 91 10.90 -6.18 6.67
N THR A 92 10.73 -6.30 5.35
CA THR A 92 11.59 -7.10 4.44
C THR A 92 13.04 -6.61 4.31
N HIS A 93 13.33 -5.40 4.79
CA HIS A 93 14.65 -4.76 4.75
C HIS A 93 15.15 -4.35 6.15
N HIS A 94 14.37 -4.58 7.21
CA HIS A 94 14.71 -4.13 8.56
C HIS A 94 15.94 -4.88 9.07
N PRO A 95 17.01 -4.20 9.54
CA PRO A 95 18.27 -4.84 9.91
C PRO A 95 18.10 -5.92 10.98
N ASP A 96 17.22 -5.67 11.96
CA ASP A 96 17.08 -6.53 13.14
C ASP A 96 16.33 -7.84 12.89
N PHE A 97 15.39 -7.87 11.93
CA PHE A 97 14.46 -9.01 11.80
C PHE A 97 14.06 -9.37 10.37
N LYS A 98 14.69 -8.79 9.34
CA LYS A 98 14.44 -9.14 7.92
C LYS A 98 14.57 -10.63 7.61
N GLU A 99 15.37 -11.36 8.37
CA GLU A 99 15.63 -12.80 8.19
C GLU A 99 14.49 -13.67 8.73
N LEU A 100 13.65 -13.11 9.60
CA LEU A 100 12.51 -13.78 10.20
C LEU A 100 11.21 -13.52 9.42
N VAL A 101 11.24 -12.60 8.45
CA VAL A 101 10.06 -12.25 7.65
C VAL A 101 9.77 -13.35 6.64
N ASP A 102 8.53 -13.84 6.65
CA ASP A 102 8.03 -14.72 5.61
C ASP A 102 7.71 -13.91 4.34
N ILE A 103 8.26 -14.33 3.21
CA ILE A 103 8.26 -13.58 1.95
C ILE A 103 7.63 -14.43 0.84
N VAL A 104 6.38 -14.11 0.53
CA VAL A 104 5.65 -14.71 -0.60
C VAL A 104 6.30 -14.28 -1.92
N ASN A 105 6.59 -15.26 -2.79
CA ASN A 105 7.18 -15.07 -4.13
C ASN A 105 8.48 -14.24 -4.17
N GLY A 106 9.24 -14.18 -3.07
CA GLY A 106 10.47 -13.39 -2.98
C GLY A 106 10.26 -11.87 -3.07
N TYR A 107 9.03 -11.38 -2.95
CA TYR A 107 8.71 -9.95 -3.09
C TYR A 107 9.17 -9.14 -1.88
N ARG A 108 10.15 -8.26 -2.10
CA ARG A 108 10.66 -7.36 -1.05
C ARG A 108 10.18 -5.92 -1.17
N GLY A 109 9.70 -5.52 -2.35
CA GLY A 109 9.29 -4.15 -2.65
C GLY A 109 10.45 -3.14 -2.56
N GLY A 110 10.13 -1.87 -2.35
CA GLY A 110 11.14 -0.81 -2.15
C GLY A 110 11.80 -0.87 -0.76
N LYS A 111 12.96 -0.21 -0.61
CA LYS A 111 13.73 -0.19 0.65
C LYS A 111 12.97 0.46 1.81
N TYR A 112 12.37 1.62 1.55
CA TYR A 112 11.66 2.42 2.56
C TYR A 112 10.14 2.28 2.44
N GLY A 113 9.45 2.39 3.57
CA GLY A 113 8.00 2.38 3.70
C GLY A 113 7.56 3.35 4.79
N PHE A 114 6.40 3.99 4.60
CA PHE A 114 5.81 4.87 5.61
C PHE A 114 4.29 4.90 5.46
N ILE A 115 3.81 5.59 4.43
CA ILE A 115 2.42 5.55 3.96
C ILE A 115 2.39 4.89 2.58
N SER A 116 1.32 4.19 2.24
CA SER A 116 1.14 3.48 0.97
C SER A 116 -0.27 3.66 0.44
#